data_AF-A0A2H0IVK4-F1
#
_entry.id   AF-A0A2H0IVK4-F1
#
_cell.length_a   1.000
_cell.length_b   1.000
_cell.length_c   1.000
_cell.angle_alpha   90.00
_cell.angle_beta   90.00
_cell.angle_gamma   90.00
#
_symmetry.space_group_name_H-M   'P 1'
#
loop_
_entity.id
_entity.type
_entity.pdbx_description
1 polymer ?
#
loop_
_entity_poly.entity_id
_entity_poly.type
_entity_poly.pdbx_seq_one_letter_code
_entity_poly.pdbx_strand_id
1 'polypeptide(L)'
;AENLIFACRTCNSSKGKKDLMEWMAFRGQFLPLMIVRRYLKLTFNYCNENGLLDKQIDELKQMELPFRIDLLPTSFPKPNELTLNIYENKNAP
;
A
#
# COMPACT_ATOMS: atom_id res chain seq x y z
N ALA A 1 2.20 -4.44 14.55
CA ALA A 1 2.84 -4.89 13.29
C ALA A 1 3.64 -3.74 12.65
N GLU A 2 4.83 -4.02 12.11
CA GLU A 2 5.61 -3.05 11.34
C GLU A 2 5.07 -2.91 9.91
N ASN A 3 5.12 -1.71 9.33
CA ASN A 3 4.63 -1.46 7.98
C ASN A 3 5.55 -2.09 6.93
N LEU A 4 4.98 -2.77 5.93
CA LEU A 4 5.76 -3.41 4.86
C LEU A 4 6.56 -2.42 3.98
N ILE A 5 6.15 -1.15 3.93
CA ILE A 5 6.82 -0.12 3.12
C ILE A 5 7.32 0.99 4.02
N PHE A 6 8.63 1.23 3.99
CA PHE A 6 9.26 2.37 4.65
C PHE A 6 8.94 3.66 3.89
N ALA A 7 8.48 4.69 4.60
CA ALA A 7 8.37 6.05 4.08
C ALA A 7 9.42 6.96 4.72
N CYS A 8 9.67 8.13 4.12
CA CYS A 8 10.52 9.16 4.74
C CYS A 8 9.90 9.66 6.06
N ARG A 9 10.65 10.40 6.88
CA ARG A 9 10.18 10.90 8.18
C ARG A 9 8.86 11.69 8.08
N THR A 10 8.76 12.60 7.12
CA THR A 10 7.57 13.44 6.90
C THR A 10 6.37 12.60 6.48
N CYS A 11 6.56 11.69 5.52
CA CYS A 11 5.50 10.77 5.08
C CYS A 11 5.06 9.82 6.20
N ASN A 12 5.99 9.29 7.01
CA ASN A 12 5.65 8.45 8.17
C ASN A 12 4.83 9.22 9.20
N SER A 13 5.15 10.49 9.45
CA SER A 13 4.36 11.37 10.33
C SER A 13 2.94 11.56 9.78
N SER A 14 2.80 11.89 8.49
CA SER A 14 1.49 12.06 7.83
C SER A 14 0.67 10.77 7.77
N LYS A 15 1.33 9.62 7.55
CA LYS A 15 0.69 8.29 7.50
C LYS A 15 0.18 7.87 8.87
N GLY A 16 0.94 8.14 9.92
CA GLY A 16 0.65 7.70 11.28
C GLY A 16 0.50 6.18 11.37
N LYS A 17 -0.55 5.72 12.05
CA LYS A 17 -0.86 4.29 12.24
C LYS A 17 -1.53 3.61 11.04
N LYS A 18 -1.87 4.37 9.99
CA LYS A 18 -2.56 3.83 8.81
C LYS A 18 -1.63 2.91 8.02
N ASP A 19 -2.20 1.86 7.43
CA ASP A 19 -1.50 1.13 6.37
C ASP A 19 -1.31 2.03 5.13
N LEU A 20 -0.47 1.60 4.19
CA LEU A 20 -0.18 2.38 3.00
C LEU A 20 -1.45 2.64 2.17
N MET A 21 -2.30 1.63 1.98
CA MET A 21 -3.51 1.76 1.17
C MET A 21 -4.57 2.61 1.86
N GLU A 22 -4.78 2.44 3.17
CA GLU A 22 -5.64 3.28 3.99
C GLU A 22 -5.19 4.76 3.95
N TRP A 23 -3.89 5.02 4.00
CA TRP A 23 -3.36 6.38 3.91
C TRP A 23 -3.60 7.02 2.53
N MET A 24 -3.50 6.24 1.46
CA MET A 24 -3.72 6.72 0.10
C MET A 24 -5.20 6.97 -0.18
N ALA A 25 -6.07 6.09 0.31
CA ALA A 25 -7.52 6.30 0.31
C ALA A 25 -7.90 7.59 1.05
N PHE A 26 -7.33 7.82 2.24
CA PHE A 26 -7.53 9.06 2.99
C PHE A 26 -7.11 10.33 2.22
N ARG A 27 -6.05 10.24 1.41
CA ARG A 27 -5.56 11.35 0.58
C ARG A 27 -6.31 11.51 -0.74
N GLY A 28 -7.16 10.56 -1.13
CA GLY A 28 -7.78 10.53 -2.46
C GLY A 28 -6.75 10.42 -3.60
N GLN A 29 -5.61 9.78 -3.33
CA GLN A 29 -4.50 9.67 -4.28
C GLN A 29 -4.17 8.21 -4.55
N PHE A 30 -3.70 7.91 -5.76
CA PHE A 30 -3.15 6.61 -6.11
C PHE A 30 -1.63 6.61 -5.98
N LEU A 31 -1.07 5.46 -5.62
CA LEU A 31 0.38 5.28 -5.46
C LEU A 31 1.09 5.24 -6.82
N PRO A 32 2.35 5.71 -6.90
CA PRO A 32 3.20 5.44 -8.05
C PRO A 32 3.36 3.95 -8.31
N LEU A 33 3.45 3.56 -9.58
CA LEU A 33 3.47 2.16 -10.03
C LEU A 33 4.56 1.33 -9.37
N MET A 34 5.77 1.88 -9.21
CA MET A 34 6.87 1.16 -8.60
C MET A 34 6.61 0.87 -7.11
N ILE A 35 5.84 1.72 -6.43
CA ILE A 35 5.46 1.51 -5.03
C ILE A 35 4.34 0.47 -4.92
N VAL A 36 3.30 0.56 -5.77
CA VAL A 36 2.21 -0.45 -5.79
C VAL A 36 2.79 -1.83 -6.08
N ARG A 37 3.65 -1.94 -7.09
CA ARG A 37 4.33 -3.20 -7.44
C ARG A 37 5.07 -3.78 -6.24
N ARG A 38 5.85 -2.97 -5.52
CA ARG A 38 6.60 -3.41 -4.34
C ARG A 38 5.65 -3.84 -3.22
N TYR A 39 4.61 -3.04 -2.94
CA TYR A 39 3.62 -3.34 -1.90
C TYR A 39 2.93 -4.68 -2.17
N LEU A 40 2.38 -4.88 -3.37
CA LEU A 40 1.73 -6.13 -3.76
C LEU A 40 2.65 -7.34 -3.65
N LYS A 41 3.93 -7.20 -4.06
CA LYS A 41 4.91 -8.28 -3.92
C LYS A 41 5.16 -8.65 -2.45
N LEU A 42 5.29 -7.66 -1.57
CA LEU A 42 5.51 -7.92 -0.14
C LEU A 42 4.28 -8.55 0.52
N THR A 43 3.07 -8.06 0.20
CA THR A 43 1.83 -8.65 0.68
C THR A 43 1.68 -10.09 0.18
N PHE A 44 1.93 -10.35 -1.11
CA PHE A 44 1.90 -11.69 -1.66
C PHE A 44 2.88 -12.64 -0.95
N ASN A 45 4.13 -12.21 -0.78
CA ASN A 45 5.15 -13.01 -0.10
C ASN A 45 4.73 -13.33 1.33
N TYR A 46 4.24 -12.34 2.09
CA TYR A 46 3.74 -12.56 3.44
C TYR A 46 2.59 -13.59 3.44
N CYS A 47 1.61 -13.44 2.55
CA CYS A 47 0.50 -14.38 2.47
C CYS A 47 0.96 -15.79 2.09
N ASN A 48 1.91 -15.92 1.16
CA ASN A 48 2.47 -17.20 0.75
C ASN A 48 3.23 -17.89 1.89
N GLU A 49 4.11 -17.16 2.56
CA GLU A 49 4.93 -17.65 3.67
C GLU A 49 4.09 -18.07 4.89
N ASN A 50 2.89 -17.50 5.05
CA ASN A 50 1.98 -17.79 6.17
C ASN A 50 0.79 -18.67 5.76
N GLY A 51 0.76 -19.24 4.56
CA GLY A 51 -0.32 -20.14 4.11
C GLY A 51 -1.69 -19.47 3.99
N LEU A 52 -1.73 -18.20 3.58
CA LEU A 52 -2.94 -17.38 3.52
C LEU A 52 -3.55 -17.26 2.11
N LEU A 53 -2.87 -17.77 1.07
CA LEU A 53 -3.29 -17.55 -0.33
C LEU A 53 -4.63 -18.20 -0.69
N ASP A 54 -4.98 -19.32 -0.07
CA ASP A 54 -6.21 -20.05 -0.34
C ASP A 54 -7.39 -19.58 0.54
N LYS A 55 -7.17 -18.59 1.40
CA LYS A 55 -8.19 -18.08 2.34
C LYS A 55 -9.03 -16.98 1.70
N GLN A 56 -10.30 -16.96 2.07
CA GLN A 56 -11.20 -15.87 1.68
C GLN A 56 -10.81 -14.57 2.39
N ILE A 57 -10.95 -13.44 1.69
CA ILE A 57 -10.60 -12.12 2.22
C ILE A 57 -11.35 -11.81 3.53
N ASP A 58 -12.62 -12.22 3.66
CA ASP A 58 -13.41 -11.99 4.88
C ASP A 58 -12.89 -12.76 6.10
N GLU A 59 -12.25 -13.92 5.92
CA GLU A 59 -11.54 -14.62 6.99
C GLU A 59 -10.28 -13.85 7.39
N LEU A 60 -9.53 -13.39 6.39
CA LEU A 60 -8.27 -12.67 6.60
C LEU A 60 -8.46 -11.31 7.29
N LYS A 61 -9.59 -10.63 7.07
CA LYS A 61 -9.93 -9.37 7.75
C LYS A 61 -9.99 -9.50 9.28
N GLN A 62 -10.27 -10.70 9.79
CA GLN A 62 -10.37 -10.96 11.23
C GLN A 62 -9.00 -11.22 11.87
N MET A 63 -7.95 -11.40 11.05
CA MET A 63 -6.59 -11.65 11.50
C MET A 63 -5.82 -10.34 11.71
N GLU A 64 -4.86 -10.34 12.64
CA GLU A 64 -3.94 -9.22 12.82
C GLU A 64 -2.83 -9.25 11.75
N LEU A 65 -3.11 -8.69 10.59
CA LEU A 65 -2.18 -8.61 9.46
C LEU A 65 -1.37 -7.29 9.49
N PRO A 66 -0.13 -7.27 8.96
CA PRO A 66 0.69 -6.05 8.87
C PRO A 66 0.20 -5.04 7.80
N PHE A 67 -0.92 -5.32 7.15
CA PHE A 67 -1.52 -4.52 6.09
C PHE A 67 -3.03 -4.76 6.03
N ARG A 68 -3.75 -3.87 5.35
CA ARG A 68 -5.18 -3.99 5.13
C ARG A 68 -5.47 -4.85 3.90
N ILE A 69 -5.71 -6.14 4.13
CA ILE A 69 -6.02 -7.11 3.07
C ILE A 69 -7.25 -6.70 2.24
N ASP A 70 -8.20 -6.02 2.87
CA ASP A 70 -9.44 -5.53 2.28
C ASP A 70 -9.27 -4.28 1.42
N LEU A 71 -8.12 -3.61 1.52
CA LEU A 71 -7.79 -2.41 0.75
C LEU A 71 -6.76 -2.68 -0.36
N LEU A 72 -6.48 -3.95 -0.67
CA LEU A 72 -5.64 -4.29 -1.82
C LEU A 72 -6.23 -3.66 -3.10
N PRO A 73 -5.39 -2.99 -3.92
CA PRO A 73 -5.88 -2.27 -5.08
C PRO A 73 -6.35 -3.25 -6.16
N THR A 74 -7.65 -3.21 -6.47
CA THR A 74 -8.28 -3.93 -7.59
C THR A 74 -8.70 -3.00 -8.72
N SER A 75 -8.74 -1.69 -8.46
CA SER A 75 -8.99 -0.64 -9.43
C SER A 75 -7.76 0.25 -9.56
N PHE A 76 -7.41 0.57 -10.80
CA PHE A 76 -6.24 1.37 -11.14
C PHE A 76 -6.67 2.59 -11.97
N PRO A 77 -5.99 3.75 -11.81
CA PRO A 77 -6.16 4.88 -12.72
C PRO A 77 -5.93 4.50 -14.17
N LYS A 78 -6.40 5.34 -15.10
CA LYS A 78 -6.12 5.14 -16.52
C LYS A 78 -4.61 5.16 -16.78
N PRO A 79 -4.11 4.48 -17.83
CA PRO A 79 -2.67 4.42 -18.11
C PRO A 79 -1.96 5.78 -18.15
N ASN A 80 -2.63 6.83 -18.63
CA ASN A 80 -2.10 8.19 -18.72
C ASN A 80 -2.13 8.97 -17.39
N GLU A 81 -2.83 8.47 -16.36
CA GLU A 81 -2.90 9.05 -15.01
C GLU A 81 -1.92 8.37 -14.04
N LEU A 82 -1.33 7.24 -14.46
CA LEU A 82 -0.35 6.50 -13.68
C LEU A 82 1.00 7.21 -13.71
N THR A 83 1.65 7.28 -12.55
CA THR A 83 3.03 7.78 -12.41
C THR A 83 3.97 6.60 -12.13
N LEU A 84 5.18 6.63 -12.70
CA LEU A 84 6.14 5.53 -12.51
C LEU A 84 6.77 5.57 -11.11
N ASN A 85 7.33 6.71 -10.73
CA ASN A 85 8.03 6.96 -9.46
C ASN A 85 7.46 8.20 -8.77
N ILE A 86 7.81 8.39 -7.48
CA ILE A 86 7.60 9.70 -6.83
C ILE A 86 8.53 10.69 -7.53
N TYR A 87 7.96 11.74 -8.13
CA TYR A 87 8.75 12.87 -8.62
C TYR A 87 8.90 13.88 -7.49
N GLU A 88 10.12 14.33 -7.22
CA GLU A 88 10.33 15.52 -6.40
C GLU A 88 9.78 16.73 -7.15
N ASN A 89 8.88 17.46 -6.51
CA ASN A 89 8.50 18.77 -7.00
C ASN A 89 9.68 19.70 -6.71
N LYS A 90 10.51 20.00 -7.73
CA LYS A 90 11.66 20.91 -7.60
C LYS A 90 11.28 22.34 -7.16
N ASN A 91 9.98 22.63 -7.06
CA ASN A 91 9.40 23.92 -6.66
C ASN A 91 8.53 23.82 -5.39
N ALA A 92 8.65 22.76 -4.57
CA ALA A 92 8.05 22.80 -3.23
C ALA A 92 8.83 23.83 -2.38
N PRO A 93 8.15 24.81 -1.73
CA PRO A 93 8.79 25.88 -0.99
C PRO A 93 9.63 25.39 0.19
#